data_AF-A0A765T753-F1
#
_entry.id   AF-A0A765T753-F1
#
_cell.length_a   1.000
_cell.length_b   1.000
_cell.length_c   1.000
_cell.angle_alpha   90.00
_cell.angle_beta   90.00
_cell.angle_gamma   90.00
#
_symmetry.space_group_name_H-M   'P 1'
#
loop_
_entity.id
_entity.type
_entity.pdbx_description
1 polymer ?
#
loop_
_entity_poly.entity_id
_entity_poly.type
_entity_poly.pdbx_seq_one_letter_code
_entity_poly.pdbx_strand_id
1 'polypeptide(L)' 'MRNIETLTTKTGPDDAGLNILLTEARLEERRARAEAMAARLDSLACHITSCQLNHVEAAELLRVTAEAIQNEAQEIH' A
#
# COMPACT_ATOMS: atom_id res chain seq x y z
N MET A 1 3.41 1.50 -21.07
CA MET A 1 4.42 0.43 -21.20
C MET A 1 4.64 -0.17 -19.81
N ARG A 2 4.39 -1.46 -19.59
CA ARG A 2 4.74 -2.14 -18.32
C ARG A 2 6.18 -2.63 -18.47
N ASN A 3 7.09 -2.15 -17.64
CA ASN A 3 8.46 -2.66 -17.55
C ASN A 3 8.36 -4.05 -16.89
N ILE A 4 8.49 -5.13 -17.66
CA ILE A 4 8.53 -6.49 -17.12
C ILE A 4 10.00 -6.88 -17.05
N GLU A 5 10.61 -6.65 -15.89
CA GLU A 5 11.96 -7.11 -15.60
C GLU A 5 11.91 -8.61 -15.31
N THR A 6 12.60 -9.40 -16.14
CA THR A 6 12.66 -10.85 -15.96
C THR A 6 13.86 -11.18 -15.09
N LEU A 7 13.62 -11.47 -13.81
CA LEU A 7 14.65 -11.91 -12.86
C LEU A 7 14.84 -13.43 -12.96
N THR A 8 16.01 -13.87 -13.45
CA THR A 8 16.42 -15.28 -13.41
C THR A 8 17.07 -15.61 -12.08
N THR A 9 16.41 -16.41 -11.25
CA THR A 9 16.96 -16.91 -9.98
C THR A 9 17.47 -18.35 -10.16
N LYS A 10 18.69 -18.62 -9.68
CA LYS A 10 19.22 -20.00 -9.63
C LYS A 10 18.72 -20.65 -8.35
N THR A 11 17.90 -21.68 -8.47
CA THR A 11 17.47 -22.50 -7.33
C THR A 11 18.52 -23.58 -7.05
N GLY A 12 19.13 -23.51 -5.86
CA GLY A 12 20.00 -24.56 -5.33
C GLY A 12 19.19 -25.71 -4.72
N PRO A 13 19.86 -26.79 -4.23
CA PRO A 13 19.19 -27.94 -3.60
C PRO A 13 18.39 -27.60 -2.33
N ASP A 14 18.55 -26.39 -1.80
CA ASP A 14 18.01 -25.89 -0.53
C ASP A 14 16.98 -24.77 -0.68
N ASP A 15 16.48 -24.52 -1.90
CA ASP A 15 15.51 -23.46 -2.20
C ASP A 15 15.93 -22.03 -1.77
N ALA A 16 17.22 -21.81 -1.49
CA ALA A 16 17.72 -20.53 -0.99
C ALA A 16 17.39 -19.36 -1.95
N GLY A 17 17.46 -19.62 -3.26
CA GLY A 17 17.09 -18.65 -4.30
C GLY A 17 15.62 -18.24 -4.29
N LEU A 18 14.70 -19.15 -3.91
CA LEU A 18 13.26 -18.85 -3.79
C LEU A 18 12.96 -18.03 -2.54
N ASN A 19 13.59 -18.36 -1.41
CA ASN A 19 13.42 -17.60 -0.17
C ASN A 19 13.91 -16.17 -0.30
N ILE A 20 15.02 -15.94 -1.02
CA ILE A 20 15.51 -14.60 -1.34
C ILE A 20 14.49 -13.84 -2.19
N LEU A 21 14.02 -14.43 -3.29
CA LEU A 21 13.03 -13.81 -4.17
C LEU A 21 11.73 -13.45 -3.42
N LEU A 22 11.23 -14.35 -2.57
CA LEU A 22 10.04 -14.10 -1.76
C LEU A 22 10.26 -12.96 -0.75
N THR A 23 11.46 -12.87 -0.18
CA THR A 23 11.81 -11.81 0.76
C THR A 23 11.87 -10.46 0.07
N GLU A 24 12.49 -10.38 -1.10
CA GLU A 24 12.55 -9.17 -1.93
C GLU A 24 11.15 -8.72 -2.36
N ALA A 25 10.33 -9.64 -2.88
CA ALA A 25 8.97 -9.35 -3.29
C ALA A 25 8.11 -8.82 -2.12
N ARG A 26 8.24 -9.40 -0.92
CA ARG A 26 7.56 -8.91 0.29
C ARG A 26 8.02 -7.51 0.71
N LEU A 27 9.31 -7.21 0.56
CA LEU A 27 9.86 -5.89 0.87
C LEU A 27 9.34 -4.83 -0.12
N GLU A 28 9.34 -5.16 -1.41
CA GLU A 28 8.81 -4.29 -2.46
C GLU A 28 7.31 -4.03 -2.26
N GLU A 29 6.52 -5.07 -1.99
CA GLU A 29 5.10 -4.94 -1.68
C GLU A 29 4.87 -4.06 -0.44
N ARG A 30 5.66 -4.24 0.63
CA ARG A 30 5.58 -3.40 1.83
C ARG A 30 5.88 -1.94 1.51
N ARG A 31 6.87 -1.68 0.65
CA ARG A 31 7.22 -0.33 0.21
C ARG A 31 6.09 0.30 -0.60
N ALA A 32 5.57 -0.41 -1.59
CA ALA A 32 4.47 0.04 -2.42
C ALA A 32 3.21 0.36 -1.58
N ARG A 33 2.89 -0.50 -0.59
CA ARG A 33 1.80 -0.24 0.37
C ARG A 33 2.02 1.03 1.20
N ALA A 34 3.26 1.25 1.68
CA ALA A 34 3.59 2.45 2.45
C ALA A 34 3.48 3.72 1.59
N GLU A 35 3.97 3.68 0.36
CA GLU A 35 3.85 4.80 -0.61
C GLU A 35 2.40 5.11 -0.93
N ALA A 36 1.58 4.08 -1.17
CA ALA A 36 0.14 4.25 -1.41
C ALA A 36 -0.58 4.86 -0.20
N MET A 37 -0.24 4.44 1.02
CA MET A 37 -0.80 5.02 2.24
C MET A 37 -0.39 6.48 2.43
N ALA A 38 0.88 6.82 2.18
CA ALA A 38 1.35 8.20 2.26
C ALA A 38 0.59 9.12 1.29
N ALA A 39 0.43 8.69 0.03
CA ALA A 39 -0.32 9.44 -0.97
C ALA A 39 -1.80 9.64 -0.58
N ARG A 40 -2.44 8.64 0.05
CA ARG A 40 -3.80 8.77 0.58
C ARG A 40 -3.89 9.79 1.72
N LEU A 41 -2.93 9.77 2.65
CA LEU A 41 -2.86 10.74 3.75
C LEU A 41 -2.68 12.18 3.24
N ASP A 42 -1.82 12.38 2.25
CA ASP A 42 -1.66 13.69 1.60
C ASP A 42 -2.95 14.16 0.93
N SER A 43 -3.64 13.26 0.22
CA SER A 43 -4.94 13.57 -0.40
C SER A 43 -6.00 13.96 0.63
N LEU A 44 -6.04 13.28 1.78
CA LEU A 44 -6.96 13.64 2.88
C LEU A 44 -6.63 15.00 3.46
N ALA A 45 -5.35 15.30 3.70
CA ALA A 45 -4.91 16.59 4.21
C ALA A 45 -5.26 17.73 3.23
N CYS A 46 -5.05 17.52 1.93
CA CYS A 46 -5.48 18.45 0.88
C CYS A 46 -6.99 18.64 0.90
N HIS A 47 -7.78 17.58 1.03
CA HIS A 47 -9.23 17.67 1.08
C HIS A 47 -9.71 18.48 2.30
N ILE A 48 -9.24 18.14 3.50
CA ILE A 48 -9.55 18.87 4.75
C ILE A 48 -9.25 20.36 4.60
N THR A 49 -8.07 20.69 4.06
CA THR A 49 -7.63 22.09 3.91
C THR A 49 -8.45 22.83 2.83
N SER A 50 -8.66 22.21 1.67
CA SER A 50 -9.36 22.83 0.54
C SER A 50 -10.84 23.07 0.81
N CYS A 51 -11.48 22.16 1.57
CA CYS A 51 -12.89 22.27 1.95
C CYS A 51 -13.09 22.99 3.29
N GLN A 52 -12.01 23.42 3.96
CA GLN A 52 -12.05 24.12 5.26
C GLN A 52 -12.87 23.35 6.30
N LEU A 53 -12.71 22.03 6.32
CA LEU A 53 -13.48 21.17 7.21
C LEU A 53 -13.21 21.52 8.68
N ASN A 54 -14.27 21.55 9.48
CA ASN A 54 -14.12 21.68 10.92
C ASN A 54 -13.61 20.36 11.54
N HIS A 55 -13.26 20.40 12.83
CA HIS A 55 -12.69 19.23 13.51
C HIS A 55 -13.63 18.00 13.52
N VAL A 56 -14.96 18.18 13.50
CA VAL A 56 -15.93 17.08 13.48
C VAL A 56 -15.97 16.45 12.09
N GLU A 57 -16.06 17.28 11.06
CA GLU A 57 -16.10 16.84 9.66
C GLU A 57 -14.80 16.11 9.27
N ALA A 58 -13.65 16.66 9.69
CA ALA A 58 -12.36 16.03 9.48
C ALA A 58 -12.28 14.67 10.21
N ALA A 59 -12.75 14.58 11.46
CA ALA A 59 -12.76 13.33 12.20
C ALA A 59 -13.66 12.26 11.54
N GLU A 60 -14.83 12.65 11.03
CA GLU A 60 -15.74 11.73 10.37
C GLU A 60 -15.18 11.26 9.01
N LEU A 61 -14.59 12.17 8.22
CA LEU A 61 -13.87 11.81 7.00
C LEU A 61 -12.77 10.77 7.27
N LEU A 62 -11.99 10.94 8.33
CA LEU A 62 -10.95 9.99 8.72
C LEU A 62 -11.53 8.62 9.09
N ARG A 63 -12.67 8.58 9.80
CA ARG A 63 -13.34 7.32 10.17
C ARG A 63 -13.86 6.59 8.94
N VAL A 64 -14.56 7.27 8.05
CA VAL A 64 -15.08 6.70 6.79
C VAL A 64 -13.93 6.18 5.93
N THR A 65 -12.83 6.92 5.85
CA THR A 65 -11.67 6.48 5.07
C THR A 65 -10.98 5.27 5.72
N ALA A 66 -10.90 5.21 7.04
CA ALA A 66 -10.37 4.05 7.75
C ALA A 66 -11.24 2.80 7.54
N GLU A 67 -12.56 2.94 7.56
CA GLU A 67 -13.50 1.85 7.25
C GLU A 67 -13.34 1.37 5.80
N ALA A 68 -13.24 2.30 4.84
CA ALA A 68 -12.99 1.96 3.44
C ALA A 68 -11.67 1.17 3.26
N ILE A 69 -10.59 1.59 3.91
CA ILE A 69 -9.30 0.88 3.89
C ILE A 69 -9.41 -0.52 4.50
N GLN A 70 -10.17 -0.67 5.60
CA GLN A 70 -10.41 -1.99 6.22
C GLN A 70 -11.21 -2.90 5.29
N ASN A 71 -12.22 -2.37 4.61
CA ASN A 71 -13.02 -3.11 3.63
C ASN A 71 -12.15 -3.55 2.44
N GLU A 72 -11.36 -2.64 1.86
CA GLU A 72 -10.40 -2.97 0.80
C GLU A 72 -9.41 -4.07 1.22
N ALA A 73 -8.95 -4.03 2.48
CA ALA A 73 -8.05 -5.06 3.01
C ALA A 73 -8.72 -6.44 3.20
N GLN A 74 -10.06 -6.47 3.32
CA GLN A 74 -10.86 -7.70 3.43
C GLN A 74 -11.34 -8.22 2.07
N GLU A 75 -11.37 -7.40 1.01
CA GLU A 75 -11.82 -7.77 -0.33
C GLU A 75 -10.86 -8.69 -1.11
N ILE A 76 -9.86 -9.28 -0.46
CA ILE A 76 -8.93 -10.25 -1.05
C ILE A 76 -9.69 -11.59 -1.26
N HIS A 77 -10.24 -11.78 -2.45
CA HIS A 77 -10.78 -13.05 -2.96
C HIS A 77 -9.77 -13.74 -3.86
#